data_AF-A0AAN8YAC9-F1
#
_entry.id   AF-A0AAN8YAC9-F1
#
_cell.length_a   1.000
_cell.length_b   1.000
_cell.length_c   1.000
_cell.angle_alpha   90.00
_cell.angle_beta   90.00
_cell.angle_gamma   90.00
#
_symmetry.space_group_name_H-M   'P 1'
#
loop_
_entity.id
_entity.type
_entity.pdbx_description
1 polymer ?
#
loop_
_entity_poly.entity_id
_entity_poly.type
_entity_poly.pdbx_seq_one_letter_code
_entity_poly.pdbx_strand_id
1 'polypeptide(L)'
;MLILLSTDWIQSSVFGIGYQREQLNMWVDLSMLNRDPSRIIYISGNALESSLQPENCIEIKPWKGDVEDTTLLDLIPFLEYVGKHRPADIRTVLASYQGHDIAKEFIERSKEHHRRMQEQKQTGCLWRR
;
A
#
# COMPACT_ATOMS: atom_id res chain seq x y z
N MET A 1 6.59 -1.26 28.17
CA MET A 1 5.93 0.00 28.56
C MET A 1 4.69 0.13 27.68
N LEU A 2 3.52 -0.09 28.26
CA LEU A 2 2.22 -0.10 27.59
C LEU A 2 1.78 1.33 27.28
N ILE A 3 1.43 1.58 26.02
CA ILE A 3 0.49 2.64 25.65
C ILE A 3 -0.61 1.93 24.84
N LEU A 4 -1.65 1.49 25.55
CA LEU A 4 -2.94 1.19 24.93
C LEU A 4 -3.62 2.54 24.70
N LEU A 5 -3.46 3.10 23.51
CA LEU A 5 -4.44 4.06 23.02
C LEU A 5 -5.48 3.26 22.25
N SER A 6 -6.69 3.31 22.78
CA SER A 6 -7.94 2.91 22.14
C SER A 6 -7.92 3.27 20.67
N THR A 7 -8.07 2.28 19.80
CA THR A 7 -8.25 2.50 18.37
C THR A 7 -9.20 1.42 17.84
N ASP A 8 -10.48 1.77 17.75
CA ASP A 8 -11.59 0.92 17.28
C ASP A 8 -11.48 0.45 15.81
N TRP A 9 -10.29 0.56 15.22
CA TRP A 9 -9.96 0.33 13.81
C TRP A 9 -8.76 -0.62 13.61
N ILE A 10 -8.05 -1.01 14.68
CA ILE A 10 -6.97 -2.00 14.60
C ILE A 10 -7.55 -3.40 14.85
N GLN A 11 -7.53 -4.25 13.82
CA GLN A 11 -8.04 -5.62 13.91
C GLN A 11 -7.18 -6.52 14.83
N SER A 12 -5.87 -6.28 14.87
CA SER A 12 -4.95 -7.00 15.76
C SER A 12 -3.63 -6.26 15.90
N SER A 13 -3.06 -6.25 17.10
CA SER A 13 -1.70 -5.77 17.34
C SER A 13 -0.75 -6.96 17.48
N VAL A 14 0.32 -6.98 16.68
CA VAL A 14 1.38 -8.00 16.77
C VAL A 14 2.66 -7.31 17.20
N PHE A 15 3.27 -7.81 18.27
CA PHE A 15 4.59 -7.38 18.73
C PHE A 15 5.56 -8.53 18.54
N GLY A 16 6.52 -8.37 17.63
CA GLY A 16 7.56 -9.36 17.36
C GLY A 16 7.09 -10.55 16.53
N ILE A 17 6.80 -10.31 15.25
CA ILE A 17 6.85 -11.37 14.23
C ILE A 17 8.25 -12.00 14.22
N GLY A 18 8.36 -13.30 13.95
CA GLY A 18 9.60 -14.06 14.08
C GLY A 18 10.80 -13.37 13.41
N TYR A 19 11.78 -12.97 14.21
CA TYR A 19 13.00 -12.32 13.73
C TYR A 19 14.07 -13.37 13.43
N GLN A 20 14.52 -13.47 12.18
CA GLN A 20 15.69 -14.26 11.84
C GLN A 20 16.95 -13.42 12.14
N ARG A 21 17.68 -13.76 13.21
CA ARG A 21 18.92 -13.08 13.60
C ARG A 21 20.11 -13.62 12.81
N GLU A 22 20.33 -13.09 11.62
CA GLU A 22 21.65 -13.13 10.98
C GLU A 22 22.19 -11.69 10.97
N GLN A 23 23.09 -11.40 11.92
CA GLN A 23 23.82 -10.12 12.07
C GLN A 23 23.00 -8.83 12.16
N LEU A 24 22.64 -8.39 13.38
CA LEU A 24 22.11 -7.04 13.75
C LEU A 24 20.90 -6.48 12.96
N ASN A 25 20.46 -7.10 11.86
CA ASN A 25 19.35 -6.66 11.04
C ASN A 25 18.09 -7.44 11.43
N MET A 26 17.00 -6.72 11.70
CA MET A 26 15.71 -7.30 12.05
C MET A 26 14.91 -7.53 10.77
N TRP A 27 14.86 -8.79 10.33
CA TRP A 27 14.03 -9.20 9.21
C TRP A 27 12.59 -9.51 9.65
N VAL A 28 11.65 -9.09 8.80
CA VAL A 28 10.21 -9.22 8.92
C VAL A 28 9.76 -10.31 7.95
N ASP A 29 9.35 -11.45 8.51
CA ASP A 29 8.75 -12.55 7.74
C ASP A 29 7.21 -12.46 7.77
N LEU A 30 6.62 -12.08 6.65
CA LEU A 30 5.17 -11.96 6.48
C LEU A 30 4.48 -13.32 6.36
N SER A 31 5.21 -14.40 6.03
CA SER A 31 4.64 -15.76 5.94
C SER A 31 4.10 -16.24 7.30
N MET A 32 4.63 -15.69 8.39
CA MET A 32 4.24 -16.00 9.77
C MET A 32 2.89 -15.39 10.18
N LEU A 33 2.28 -14.52 9.35
CA LEU A 33 1.02 -13.87 9.68
C LEU A 33 -0.21 -14.79 9.56
N ASN A 34 -0.04 -16.03 9.09
CA ASN A 34 -1.14 -16.96 8.82
C ASN A 34 -2.27 -16.29 8.02
N ARG A 35 -1.87 -15.59 6.96
CA ARG A 35 -2.74 -14.88 6.01
C ARG A 35 -2.25 -15.18 4.60
N ASP A 36 -3.16 -15.10 3.65
CA ASP A 36 -2.83 -15.25 2.23
C ASP A 36 -1.90 -14.09 1.79
N PRO A 37 -0.66 -14.38 1.33
CA PRO A 37 0.29 -13.35 0.89
C PRO A 37 -0.25 -12.46 -0.24
N SER A 38 -1.18 -12.96 -1.05
CA SER A 38 -1.81 -12.17 -2.12
C SER A 38 -2.69 -11.02 -1.62
N ARG A 39 -2.92 -10.94 -0.29
CA ARG A 39 -3.77 -9.94 0.37
C ARG A 39 -3.05 -9.14 1.44
N ILE A 40 -1.73 -9.29 1.55
CA ILE A 40 -0.91 -8.61 2.56
C ILE A 40 -0.22 -7.40 1.92
N ILE A 41 -0.27 -6.26 2.59
CA ILE A 41 0.55 -5.08 2.27
C ILE A 41 1.33 -4.75 3.54
N TYR A 42 2.65 -4.61 3.41
CA TYR A 42 3.53 -4.17 4.47
C TYR A 42 4.04 -2.76 4.17
N ILE A 43 3.72 -1.80 5.04
CA ILE A 43 4.12 -0.40 4.88
C ILE A 43 5.14 -0.09 5.98
N SER A 44 6.36 0.32 5.59
CA SER A 44 7.41 0.70 6.54
C SER A 44 8.40 1.68 5.93
N GLY A 45 9.14 2.39 6.80
CA GLY A 45 10.21 3.31 6.41
C GLY A 45 11.44 2.65 5.79
N ASN A 46 11.58 1.34 5.99
CA ASN A 46 12.70 0.51 5.56
C ASN A 46 12.19 -0.83 5.02
N ALA A 47 11.01 -0.83 4.40
CA ALA A 47 10.27 -2.05 4.07
C ALA A 47 11.07 -2.98 3.15
N LEU A 48 11.81 -2.43 2.17
CA LEU A 48 12.57 -3.20 1.21
C LEU A 48 13.82 -3.85 1.82
N GLU A 49 14.43 -3.20 2.80
CA GLU A 49 15.65 -3.68 3.47
C GLU A 49 15.36 -4.63 4.65
N SER A 50 14.12 -4.62 5.15
CA SER A 50 13.74 -5.34 6.36
C SER A 50 12.74 -6.46 6.14
N SER A 51 12.16 -6.64 4.94
CA SER A 51 11.21 -7.72 4.68
C SER A 51 11.81 -8.88 3.87
N LEU A 52 11.40 -10.10 4.19
CA LEU A 52 11.68 -11.29 3.36
C LEU A 52 10.78 -11.39 2.13
N GLN A 53 9.73 -10.57 2.02
CA GLN A 53 8.79 -10.54 0.89
C GLN A 53 8.65 -9.10 0.35
N PRO A 54 9.68 -8.58 -0.34
CA PRO A 54 9.69 -7.20 -0.85
C PRO A 54 8.55 -6.90 -1.84
N GLU A 55 8.00 -7.90 -2.51
CA GLU A 55 6.86 -7.78 -3.41
C GLU A 55 5.54 -7.39 -2.71
N ASN A 56 5.47 -7.55 -1.38
CA ASN A 56 4.35 -7.12 -0.55
C ASN A 56 4.59 -5.76 0.11
N CYS A 57 5.72 -5.12 -0.17
CA CYS A 57 6.18 -3.94 0.54
C CYS A 57 5.83 -2.63 -0.18
N ILE A 58 5.46 -1.63 0.61
CA ILE A 58 5.44 -0.22 0.23
C ILE A 58 6.42 0.49 1.15
N GLU A 59 7.54 0.92 0.59
CA GLU A 59 8.50 1.74 1.31
C GLU A 59 8.06 3.19 1.30
N ILE A 60 8.02 3.78 2.49
CA ILE A 60 7.71 5.20 2.69
C ILE A 60 8.93 5.91 3.28
N LYS A 61 8.98 7.23 3.16
CA LYS A 61 10.01 8.01 3.86
C LYS A 61 9.85 7.85 5.38
N PRO A 62 10.92 7.57 6.14
CA PRO A 62 10.87 7.59 7.59
C PRO A 62 10.41 8.97 8.10
N TRP A 63 9.39 8.98 8.96
CA TRP A 63 8.89 10.20 9.56
C TRP A 63 9.92 10.79 10.52
N LYS A 64 10.21 12.09 10.38
CA LYS A 64 11.24 12.81 11.17
C LYS A 64 10.66 13.88 12.10
N GLY A 65 9.37 13.80 12.42
CA GLY A 65 8.69 14.80 13.25
C GLY A 65 8.14 16.00 12.46
N ASP A 66 8.12 15.92 11.13
CA ASP A 66 7.53 16.95 10.27
C ASP A 66 6.00 16.86 10.36
N VAL A 67 5.37 17.94 10.81
CA VAL A 67 3.91 18.02 10.98
C VAL A 67 3.17 18.24 9.66
N GLU A 68 3.89 18.70 8.63
CA GLU A 68 3.35 18.88 7.28
C GLU A 68 3.54 17.63 6.42
N ASP A 69 4.09 16.54 6.97
CA ASP A 69 4.26 15.28 6.25
C ASP A 69 2.90 14.60 6.02
N THR A 70 2.47 14.57 4.75
CA THR A 70 1.21 13.97 4.31
C THR A 70 1.37 12.57 3.73
N THR A 71 2.55 11.94 3.81
CA THR A 71 2.85 10.69 3.09
C THR A 71 1.81 9.59 3.33
N LEU A 72 1.39 9.40 4.58
CA LEU A 72 0.36 8.42 4.93
C LEU A 72 -1.04 8.81 4.44
N LEU A 73 -1.36 10.11 4.45
CA LEU A 73 -2.63 10.62 3.93
C LEU A 73 -2.72 10.44 2.41
N ASP A 74 -1.61 10.68 1.72
CA ASP A 74 -1.50 10.58 0.26
C ASP A 74 -1.67 9.12 -0.22
N LEU A 75 -1.37 8.13 0.63
CA LEU A 75 -1.58 6.71 0.35
C LEU A 75 -3.04 6.24 0.52
N ILE A 76 -3.88 6.98 1.25
CA ILE A 76 -5.27 6.58 1.55
C ILE A 76 -6.06 6.24 0.28
N PRO A 77 -6.08 7.07 -0.79
CA PRO A 77 -6.90 6.78 -1.97
C PRO A 77 -6.52 5.44 -2.64
N PHE A 78 -5.23 5.11 -2.67
CA PHE A 78 -4.75 3.84 -3.19
C PHE A 78 -5.23 2.66 -2.34
N LEU A 79 -5.08 2.75 -1.02
CA LEU A 79 -5.48 1.69 -0.09
C LEU A 79 -7.00 1.48 -0.10
N GLU A 80 -7.79 2.55 -0.16
CA GLU A 80 -9.25 2.48 -0.32
C GLU A 80 -9.64 1.78 -1.62
N TYR A 81 -8.97 2.12 -2.73
CA TYR A 81 -9.20 1.49 -4.02
C TYR A 81 -8.92 -0.01 -3.97
N VAL A 82 -7.78 -0.41 -3.41
CA VAL A 82 -7.43 -1.83 -3.23
C VAL A 82 -8.44 -2.55 -2.34
N GLY A 83 -8.81 -1.96 -1.20
CA GLY A 83 -9.77 -2.56 -0.26
C GLY A 83 -11.17 -2.74 -0.87
N LYS A 84 -11.59 -1.81 -1.73
CA LYS A 84 -12.88 -1.86 -2.44
C LYS A 84 -12.88 -2.87 -3.59
N HIS A 85 -11.85 -2.87 -4.43
CA HIS A 85 -11.82 -3.68 -5.65
C HIS A 85 -11.28 -5.09 -5.44
N ARG A 86 -10.53 -5.31 -4.35
CA ARG A 86 -10.01 -6.63 -3.93
C ARG A 86 -9.36 -7.38 -5.10
N PRO A 87 -8.23 -6.88 -5.62
CA PRO A 87 -7.52 -7.56 -6.69
C PRO A 87 -7.22 -9.01 -6.31
N ALA A 88 -7.18 -9.91 -7.30
CA ALA A 88 -6.89 -11.33 -7.07
C ALA A 88 -5.51 -11.52 -6.43
N ASP A 89 -4.53 -10.70 -6.81
CA ASP A 89 -3.20 -10.65 -6.19
C ASP A 89 -2.69 -9.21 -6.10
N ILE A 90 -2.47 -8.74 -4.87
CA ILE A 90 -1.98 -7.39 -4.61
C ILE A 90 -0.57 -7.15 -5.14
N ARG A 91 0.27 -8.20 -5.21
CA ARG A 91 1.67 -8.10 -5.64
C ARG A 91 1.76 -7.67 -7.10
N THR A 92 0.81 -8.10 -7.93
CA THR A 92 0.72 -7.67 -9.34
C THR A 92 0.40 -6.18 -9.45
N VAL A 93 -0.47 -5.68 -8.56
CA VAL A 93 -0.80 -4.25 -8.50
C VAL A 93 0.43 -3.47 -8.07
N LEU A 94 1.09 -3.86 -6.97
CA LEU A 94 2.31 -3.19 -6.46
C LEU A 94 3.44 -3.21 -7.49
N ALA A 95 3.63 -4.32 -8.20
CA ALA A 95 4.60 -4.42 -9.28
C ALA A 95 4.40 -3.35 -10.36
N SER A 96 3.15 -2.98 -10.67
CA SER A 96 2.84 -1.94 -11.66
C SER A 96 3.22 -0.51 -11.24
N TYR A 97 3.58 -0.31 -9.96
CA TYR A 97 4.03 0.96 -9.40
C TYR A 97 5.52 0.96 -9.02
N GLN A 98 6.26 -0.12 -9.28
CA GLN A 98 7.68 -0.17 -8.95
C GLN A 98 8.45 0.99 -9.59
N GLY A 99 9.36 1.59 -8.82
CA GLY A 99 10.15 2.75 -9.21
C GLY A 99 9.40 4.09 -9.21
N HIS A 100 8.12 4.10 -8.82
CA HIS A 100 7.29 5.31 -8.75
C HIS A 100 6.78 5.52 -7.33
N ASP A 101 6.47 6.77 -7.00
CA ASP A 101 5.71 7.10 -5.80
C ASP A 101 4.25 6.64 -6.00
N ILE A 102 3.83 5.63 -5.23
CA ILE A 102 2.52 5.00 -5.39
C ILE A 102 1.39 6.01 -5.25
N ALA A 103 1.47 6.89 -4.26
CA ALA A 103 0.42 7.87 -3.99
C ALA A 103 0.24 8.83 -5.16
N LYS A 104 1.34 9.42 -5.62
CA LYS A 104 1.34 10.37 -6.74
C LYS A 104 0.91 9.71 -8.05
N GLU A 105 1.48 8.54 -8.36
CA GLU A 105 1.18 7.81 -9.59
C GLU A 105 -0.28 7.33 -9.60
N PHE A 106 -0.83 6.90 -8.46
CA PHE A 106 -2.22 6.50 -8.35
C PHE A 106 -3.19 7.66 -8.65
N ILE A 107 -2.89 8.86 -8.13
CA ILE A 107 -3.69 10.07 -8.41
C ILE A 107 -3.67 10.37 -9.92
N GLU A 108 -2.50 10.34 -10.55
CA GLU A 108 -2.36 10.67 -11.96
C GLU A 108 -3.06 9.64 -12.86
N ARG A 109 -2.84 8.34 -12.60
CA ARG A 109 -3.54 7.26 -13.30
C ARG A 109 -5.05 7.35 -13.13
N SER A 110 -5.52 7.71 -11.93
CA SER A 110 -6.94 7.87 -11.66
C SER A 110 -7.54 9.02 -12.48
N LYS A 111 -6.87 10.17 -12.56
CA LYS A 111 -7.32 11.30 -13.40
C LYS A 111 -7.40 10.91 -14.87
N GLU A 112 -6.37 10.28 -15.39
CA GLU A 112 -6.32 9.84 -16.78
C GLU A 112 -7.40 8.80 -17.10
N HIS A 113 -7.65 7.86 -16.18
CA HIS A 113 -8.74 6.90 -16.33
C HIS A 113 -10.11 7.60 -16.38
N HIS A 114 -10.37 8.56 -15.49
CA HIS A 114 -11.63 9.32 -15.50
C HIS A 114 -11.81 10.12 -16.79
N ARG A 115 -10.74 10.74 -17.31
CA ARG A 115 -10.76 11.47 -18.59
C ARG A 115 -11.14 10.56 -19.76
N ARG A 116 -10.49 9.41 -19.89
CA ARG A 116 -10.80 8.42 -20.96
C ARG A 116 -12.24 7.94 -20.89
N MET A 117 -12.75 7.69 -19.69
CA MET A 117 -14.14 7.26 -19.48
C MET A 117 -15.14 8.35 -19.89
N GLN A 118 -14.81 9.64 -19.76
CA GLN A 118 -15.65 10.74 -20.22
C GLN A 118 -15.65 10.86 -21.75
N GLU A 119 -14.49 10.72 -22.39
CA GLU A 119 -14.34 10.76 -23.85
C GLU A 119 -15.10 9.62 -24.54
N GLN A 120 -15.03 8.40 -23.98
CA GLN A 120 -15.79 7.26 -24.48
C GLN A 120 -17.31 7.45 -24.35
N LYS A 121 -17.78 8.08 -23.26
CA LYS A 121 -19.20 8.40 -23.10
C LYS A 121 -19.66 9.44 -24.12
N GLN A 122 -18.88 10.49 -24.35
CA GLN A 122 -19.22 11.53 -25.33
C GLN A 122 -19.25 10.99 -26.76
N THR A 123 -18.23 10.22 -27.15
CA THR A 123 -18.18 9.57 -28.46
C THR A 123 -19.31 8.57 -28.65
N GLY A 124 -19.60 7.72 -27.67
CA GLY A 124 -20.72 6.78 -27.72
C GLY A 124 -22.10 7.44 -27.83
N CYS A 125 -22.27 8.66 -27.30
CA CYS A 125 -23.48 9.46 -27.48
C CYS A 125 -23.58 10.08 -28.89
N LEU A 126 -22.45 10.39 -29.53
CA LEU A 126 -22.42 11.02 -30.86
C LEU A 126 -22.91 10.08 -31.97
N TRP A 127 -22.64 8.78 -31.86
CA TRP A 127 -23.01 7.77 -32.86
C TRP A 127 -24.45 7.25 -32.74
N ARG A 128 -25.22 7.67 -31.73
CA ARG A 128 -26.62 7.25 -31.52
C ARG A 128 -27.66 8.24 -32.09
N ARG A 129 -27.23 9.20 -32.92
CA ARG A 129 -28.10 10.24 -33.49
C ARG A 129 -28.27 10.08 -34.99
#